data_AF-A0A8J3NKG7-F1
#
_entry.id   AF-A0A8J3NKG7-F1
#
_cell.length_a   1.000
_cell.length_b   1.000
_cell.length_c   1.000
_cell.angle_alpha   90.00
_cell.angle_beta   90.00
_cell.angle_gamma   90.00
#
_symmetry.space_group_name_H-M   'P 1'
#
loop_
_entity.id
_entity.type
_entity.pdbx_description
1 polymer ?
#
loop_
_entity_poly.entity_id
_entity_poly.type
_entity_poly.pdbx_seq_one_letter_code
_entity_poly.pdbx_strand_id
1 'polypeptide(L)'
;MTDWDPDRPVDFAEAEEFLRTCYAELPKLGPVEPRLAVVREQIAALGTYTHTHAELVHGARMAWRNASRCIGRVYWRSLTVLDRRAHRDPDRIYGDLVSHLHMATGEGASRGRLRAVISIFEQAVPGRPVTRLWNDQLIRYAGHRDGAEIVGDPQYEQFTAAVTRLGWTGKGSAFDLLPLVLQVGDAEPRLYELPESAVLEVPIAHPEYGWFAELGLRWHAVPAIANMRLSIGGVDYPLAPFSGWYMGTEIGARNLADARRYNQIPVIAARMGLDTSSESTLWRDRALVELNRAVLWSYERAGVRVTDHHSESRLFLTHMERERRAGRDTPADWTWIVPPLSGGLTPVFHRYYTEADQRPNFYLDRVARDLSATGAPAAVRVTLPTQRGSGTHRTGARCPVTGQTAPIPDLSVEFLPGDAPPLAADLLDATALDADLLDATALDPDLLDATAVDAAALDPDGLDPAVPNPARIAPPAQANGTHSDPAPTGAHPVVRGAVPAGSAPAPIPAEPVPARKRGLRRLLG
;
A
#
# COMPACT_ATOMS: atom_id res chain seq x y z
N MET A 1 10.90 6.35 -4.02
CA MET A 1 10.80 6.36 -2.54
C MET A 1 11.12 7.75 -2.07
N THR A 2 10.30 8.31 -1.19
CA THR A 2 10.44 9.70 -0.74
C THR A 2 11.55 9.79 0.30
N ASP A 3 12.48 10.72 0.11
CA ASP A 3 13.45 11.07 1.15
C ASP A 3 12.72 11.96 2.17
N TRP A 4 12.73 11.55 3.43
CA TRP A 4 11.99 12.22 4.49
C TRP A 4 12.94 12.61 5.62
N ASP A 5 12.91 13.90 5.96
CA ASP A 5 13.69 14.51 7.02
C ASP A 5 12.71 15.02 8.10
N PRO A 6 12.65 14.39 9.29
CA PRO A 6 11.75 14.82 10.36
C PRO A 6 12.09 16.19 10.95
N ASP A 7 13.29 16.73 10.67
CA ASP A 7 13.72 18.05 11.13
C ASP A 7 13.40 19.18 10.15
N ARG A 8 12.91 18.84 8.94
CA ARG A 8 12.51 19.83 7.94
C ARG A 8 11.26 20.59 8.42
N PRO A 9 11.30 21.94 8.48
CA PRO A 9 10.11 22.72 8.77
C PRO A 9 9.01 22.53 7.72
N VAL A 10 7.76 22.63 8.16
CA VAL A 10 6.57 22.58 7.28
C VAL A 10 6.60 23.73 6.27
N ASP A 11 6.38 23.41 5.00
CA ASP A 11 6.12 24.43 3.97
C ASP A 11 4.72 25.02 4.15
N PHE A 12 4.64 26.32 4.40
CA PHE A 12 3.37 27.01 4.57
C PHE A 12 2.47 26.90 3.31
N ALA A 13 3.04 26.84 2.10
CA ALA A 13 2.26 26.71 0.88
C ALA A 13 1.48 25.38 0.85
N GLU A 14 2.10 24.29 1.32
CA GLU A 14 1.45 22.99 1.42
C GLU A 14 0.35 22.98 2.49
N ALA A 15 0.61 23.61 3.64
CA ALA A 15 -0.39 23.78 4.68
C ALA A 15 -1.60 24.60 4.17
N GLU A 16 -1.34 25.68 3.43
CA GLU A 16 -2.38 26.53 2.84
C GLU A 16 -3.23 25.77 1.82
N GLU A 17 -2.60 25.04 0.90
CA GLU A 17 -3.31 24.23 -0.11
C GLU A 17 -4.24 23.20 0.55
N PHE A 18 -3.73 22.46 1.54
CA PHE A 18 -4.53 21.50 2.29
C PHE A 18 -5.69 22.16 3.02
N LEU A 19 -5.44 23.25 3.76
CA LEU A 19 -6.48 23.91 4.56
C LEU A 19 -7.57 24.52 3.69
N ARG A 20 -7.22 25.16 2.56
CA ARG A 20 -8.21 25.68 1.62
C ARG A 20 -9.09 24.56 1.06
N THR A 21 -8.49 23.44 0.67
CA THR A 21 -9.23 22.26 0.18
C THR A 21 -10.13 21.68 1.28
N CYS A 22 -9.59 21.48 2.48
CA CYS A 22 -10.31 20.93 3.63
C CYS A 22 -11.51 21.79 4.02
N TYR A 23 -11.36 23.12 4.06
CA TYR A 23 -12.44 24.04 4.44
C TYR A 23 -13.48 24.20 3.33
N ALA A 24 -13.09 24.06 2.06
CA ALA A 24 -14.03 23.97 0.94
C ALA A 24 -14.86 22.67 0.98
N GLU A 25 -14.23 21.53 1.30
CA GLU A 25 -14.93 20.25 1.46
C GLU A 25 -15.74 20.15 2.79
N LEU A 26 -15.42 20.98 3.79
CA LEU A 26 -16.11 21.07 5.08
C LEU A 26 -16.57 22.50 5.42
N PRO A 27 -17.61 23.04 4.76
CA PRO A 27 -18.08 24.42 4.97
C PRO A 27 -18.49 24.76 6.41
N LYS A 28 -18.77 23.75 7.23
CA LYS A 28 -19.11 23.91 8.66
C LYS A 28 -17.95 24.43 9.52
N LEU A 29 -16.70 24.39 9.01
CA LEU A 29 -15.52 24.92 9.70
C LEU A 29 -15.44 26.46 9.63
N GLY A 30 -16.25 27.10 8.78
CA GLY A 30 -16.23 28.55 8.59
C GLY A 30 -15.14 29.02 7.61
N PRO A 31 -14.78 30.31 7.61
CA PRO A 31 -13.74 30.86 6.73
C PRO A 31 -12.35 30.33 7.12
N VAL A 32 -11.49 30.13 6.13
CA VAL A 32 -10.16 29.53 6.31
C VAL A 32 -9.10 30.57 6.72
N GLU A 33 -9.31 31.84 6.43
CA GLU A 33 -8.34 32.92 6.60
C GLU A 33 -7.86 33.08 8.05
N PRO A 34 -8.72 33.08 9.09
CA PRO A 34 -8.25 33.13 10.48
C PRO A 34 -7.40 31.92 10.85
N ARG A 35 -7.72 30.74 10.30
CA ARG A 35 -6.94 29.51 10.52
C ARG A 35 -5.55 29.62 9.90
N LEU A 36 -5.44 30.15 8.67
CA LEU A 36 -4.17 30.34 7.98
C LEU A 36 -3.23 31.29 8.74
N ALA A 37 -3.76 32.35 9.36
CA ALA A 37 -2.97 33.25 10.20
C ALA A 37 -2.35 32.51 11.39
N VAL A 38 -3.14 31.73 12.14
CA VAL A 38 -2.68 30.92 13.27
C VAL A 38 -1.62 29.89 12.82
N VAL A 39 -1.84 29.23 11.67
CA VAL A 39 -0.91 28.22 11.15
C VAL A 39 0.41 28.86 10.74
N ARG A 40 0.39 30.06 10.14
CA ARG A 40 1.61 30.80 9.79
C ARG A 40 2.44 31.13 11.03
N GLU A 41 1.80 31.59 12.10
CA GLU A 41 2.46 31.89 13.37
C GLU A 41 3.05 30.62 14.02
N GLN A 42 2.31 29.51 14.02
CA GLN A 42 2.79 28.23 14.55
C GLN A 42 4.02 27.73 13.79
N ILE A 43 3.98 27.74 12.45
CA ILE A 43 5.12 27.32 11.63
C ILE A 43 6.33 28.22 11.87
N ALA A 44 6.14 29.55 11.95
CA ALA A 44 7.24 30.48 12.23
C ALA A 44 7.88 30.25 13.60
N ALA A 45 7.09 29.88 14.61
CA ALA A 45 7.56 29.69 15.98
C ALA A 45 8.15 28.29 16.25
N LEU A 46 7.58 27.25 15.63
CA LEU A 46 7.85 25.85 15.98
C LEU A 46 8.38 25.00 14.81
N GLY A 47 8.43 25.55 13.61
CA GLY A 47 8.71 24.81 12.38
C GLY A 47 7.57 23.87 11.95
N THR A 48 6.43 23.88 12.64
CA THR A 48 5.28 23.01 12.36
C THR A 48 3.98 23.62 12.90
N TYR A 49 2.83 23.02 12.60
CA TYR A 49 1.53 23.39 13.17
C TYR A 49 0.74 22.16 13.59
N THR A 50 -0.30 22.34 14.40
CA THR A 50 -1.13 21.23 14.88
C THR A 50 -2.50 21.27 14.23
N HIS A 51 -2.90 20.18 13.58
CA HIS A 51 -4.25 20.02 13.04
C HIS A 51 -5.32 20.03 14.13
N THR A 52 -6.48 20.63 13.84
CA THR A 52 -7.70 20.35 14.60
C THR A 52 -8.14 18.90 14.38
N HIS A 53 -9.03 18.39 15.24
CA HIS A 53 -9.56 17.03 15.05
C HIS A 53 -10.27 16.87 13.70
N ALA A 54 -11.04 17.88 13.27
CA ALA A 54 -11.75 17.84 11.99
C ALA A 54 -10.78 17.83 10.79
N GLU A 55 -9.73 18.65 10.84
CA GLU A 55 -8.66 18.66 9.83
C GLU A 55 -7.95 17.30 9.77
N LEU A 56 -7.62 16.70 10.92
CA LEU A 56 -6.96 15.39 10.98
C LEU A 56 -7.84 14.29 10.37
N VAL A 57 -9.12 14.24 10.75
CA VAL A 57 -10.07 13.23 10.26
C VAL A 57 -10.24 13.36 8.75
N HIS A 58 -10.38 14.58 8.24
CA HIS A 58 -10.56 14.82 6.82
C HIS A 58 -9.28 14.56 6.04
N GLY A 59 -8.13 15.01 6.54
CA GLY A 59 -6.82 14.78 5.92
C GLY A 59 -6.48 13.29 5.79
N ALA A 60 -6.70 12.48 6.83
CA ALA A 60 -6.49 11.03 6.76
C ALA A 60 -7.40 10.34 5.73
N ARG A 61 -8.64 10.81 5.61
CA ARG A 61 -9.61 10.35 4.61
C ARG A 61 -9.22 10.73 3.19
N MET A 62 -8.72 11.97 2.99
CA MET A 62 -8.15 12.40 1.72
C MET A 62 -6.91 11.60 1.36
N ALA A 63 -6.02 11.29 2.32
CA ALA A 63 -4.85 10.46 2.08
C ALA A 63 -5.22 9.08 1.52
N TRP A 64 -6.26 8.44 2.07
CA TRP A 64 -6.75 7.18 1.49
C TRP A 64 -7.38 7.38 0.11
N ARG A 65 -8.16 8.45 -0.10
CA ARG A 65 -8.71 8.82 -1.43
C ARG A 65 -7.60 9.01 -2.48
N ASN A 66 -6.45 9.51 -2.07
CA ASN A 66 -5.31 9.83 -2.94
C ASN A 66 -4.31 8.66 -3.10
N ALA A 67 -4.49 7.55 -2.35
CA ALA A 67 -3.58 6.40 -2.40
C ALA A 67 -3.68 5.65 -3.74
N SER A 68 -2.83 6.02 -4.69
CA SER A 68 -2.86 5.55 -6.10
C SER A 68 -2.76 4.03 -6.26
N ARG A 69 -2.13 3.34 -5.30
CA ARG A 69 -1.96 1.88 -5.26
C ARG A 69 -3.12 1.13 -4.59
N CYS A 70 -4.13 1.84 -4.10
CA CYS A 70 -5.27 1.22 -3.42
C CYS A 70 -6.48 1.09 -4.36
N ILE A 71 -6.93 -0.15 -4.59
CA ILE A 71 -8.17 -0.42 -5.34
C ILE A 71 -9.43 -0.14 -4.51
N GLY A 72 -9.37 -0.29 -3.18
CA GLY A 72 -10.49 -0.12 -2.25
C GLY A 72 -10.86 1.33 -1.92
N ARG A 73 -10.55 2.31 -2.79
CA ARG A 73 -10.75 3.73 -2.47
C ARG A 73 -12.20 4.19 -2.39
N VAL A 74 -13.16 3.40 -2.90
CA VAL A 74 -14.59 3.76 -2.82
C VAL A 74 -15.09 3.99 -1.39
N TYR A 75 -14.41 3.39 -0.41
CA TYR A 75 -14.78 3.42 1.00
C TYR A 75 -14.14 4.58 1.78
N TRP A 76 -13.36 5.46 1.14
CA TRP A 76 -12.51 6.45 1.83
C TRP A 76 -13.21 7.28 2.93
N ARG A 77 -14.50 7.60 2.75
CA ARG A 77 -15.31 8.36 3.72
C ARG A 77 -15.68 7.58 4.99
N SER A 78 -15.64 6.25 4.96
CA SER A 78 -16.00 5.40 6.11
C SER A 78 -14.85 5.16 7.07
N LEU A 79 -13.65 5.67 6.77
CA LEU A 79 -12.48 5.55 7.63
C LEU A 79 -12.79 6.08 9.03
N THR A 80 -12.61 5.21 10.03
CA THR A 80 -12.64 5.56 11.45
C THR A 80 -11.25 6.04 11.85
N VAL A 81 -11.15 7.28 12.32
CA VAL A 81 -9.87 7.90 12.68
C VAL A 81 -9.77 7.97 14.20
N LEU A 82 -8.77 7.27 14.75
CA LEU A 82 -8.44 7.28 16.17
C LEU A 82 -7.31 8.28 16.40
N ASP A 83 -7.65 9.43 16.98
CA ASP A 83 -6.69 10.47 17.34
C ASP A 83 -5.94 10.07 18.61
N ARG A 84 -4.68 9.64 18.46
CA ARG A 84 -3.78 9.19 19.53
C ARG A 84 -2.56 10.11 19.69
N ARG A 85 -2.61 11.33 19.12
CA ARG A 85 -1.48 12.28 19.09
C ARG A 85 -0.96 12.70 20.47
N ALA A 86 -1.76 12.51 21.53
CA ALA A 86 -1.37 12.81 22.91
C ALA A 86 -0.56 11.70 23.57
N HIS A 87 -0.49 10.50 23.00
CA HIS A 87 0.18 9.35 23.63
C HIS A 87 1.58 9.16 23.06
N ARG A 88 2.58 9.18 23.95
CA ARG A 88 4.02 9.09 23.62
C ARG A 88 4.73 7.91 24.28
N ASP A 89 4.13 7.37 25.34
CA ASP A 89 4.68 6.26 26.09
C ASP A 89 4.52 4.95 25.29
N PRO A 90 5.59 4.15 25.11
CA PRO A 90 5.53 2.91 24.35
C PRO A 90 4.46 1.91 24.82
N ASP A 91 4.25 1.76 26.13
CA ASP A 91 3.29 0.81 26.69
C ASP A 91 1.86 1.28 26.38
N ARG A 92 1.61 2.59 26.48
CA ARG A 92 0.35 3.20 26.06
C ARG A 92 0.09 3.05 24.56
N ILE A 93 1.11 3.29 23.74
CA ILE A 93 1.02 3.15 22.27
C ILE A 93 0.67 1.70 21.91
N TYR A 94 1.35 0.72 22.50
CA TYR A 94 1.01 -0.69 22.33
C TYR A 94 -0.47 -0.97 22.68
N GLY A 95 -0.96 -0.46 23.80
CA GLY A 95 -2.37 -0.59 24.18
C GLY A 95 -3.34 -0.01 23.14
N ASP A 96 -2.98 1.11 22.50
CA ASP A 96 -3.78 1.67 21.41
C ASP A 96 -3.73 0.84 20.12
N LEU A 97 -2.58 0.22 19.81
CA LEU A 97 -2.45 -0.69 18.66
C LEU A 97 -3.31 -1.95 18.85
N VAL A 98 -3.36 -2.49 20.07
CA VAL A 98 -4.28 -3.57 20.42
C VAL A 98 -5.74 -3.12 20.31
N SER A 99 -6.07 -1.92 20.80
CA SER A 99 -7.41 -1.34 20.66
C SER A 99 -7.79 -1.10 19.19
N HIS A 100 -6.84 -0.73 18.33
CA HIS A 100 -7.04 -0.60 16.89
C HIS A 100 -7.50 -1.94 16.29
N LEU A 101 -6.78 -3.02 16.58
CA LEU A 101 -7.11 -4.36 16.07
C LEU A 101 -8.48 -4.85 16.55
N HIS A 102 -8.83 -4.60 17.81
CA HIS A 102 -10.16 -4.90 18.34
C HIS A 102 -11.26 -4.11 17.60
N MET A 103 -11.05 -2.82 17.37
CA MET A 103 -12.02 -1.99 16.66
C MET A 103 -12.17 -2.40 15.18
N ALA A 104 -11.05 -2.73 14.53
CA ALA A 104 -11.04 -3.20 13.15
C ALA A 104 -11.74 -4.55 13.00
N THR A 105 -11.51 -5.48 13.93
CA THR A 105 -12.07 -6.85 13.89
C THR A 105 -13.53 -6.91 14.33
N GLY A 106 -13.95 -6.01 15.22
CA GLY A 106 -15.25 -6.07 15.89
C GLY A 106 -15.28 -7.07 17.05
N GLU A 107 -16.34 -7.00 17.85
CA GLU A 107 -16.53 -7.79 19.07
C GLU A 107 -17.90 -8.49 19.09
N GLY A 108 -18.03 -9.57 19.88
CA GLY A 108 -19.26 -10.33 20.04
C GLY A 108 -19.86 -10.74 18.69
N ALA A 109 -21.17 -10.49 18.50
CA ALA A 109 -21.89 -10.77 17.24
C ALA A 109 -21.44 -9.89 16.05
N SER A 110 -20.46 -9.00 16.22
CA SER A 110 -19.86 -8.22 15.14
C SER A 110 -18.43 -8.61 14.79
N ARG A 111 -17.82 -9.56 15.53
CA ARG A 111 -16.48 -10.06 15.22
C ARG A 111 -16.46 -10.65 13.81
N GLY A 112 -15.51 -10.22 12.97
CA GLY A 112 -15.41 -10.56 11.55
C GLY A 112 -16.04 -9.54 10.60
N ARG A 113 -16.92 -8.64 11.07
CA ARG A 113 -17.45 -7.51 10.28
C ARG A 113 -16.46 -6.35 10.25
N LEU A 114 -15.40 -6.52 9.46
CA LEU A 114 -14.23 -5.64 9.46
C LEU A 114 -14.55 -4.18 9.13
N ARG A 115 -13.89 -3.27 9.84
CA ARG A 115 -14.00 -1.81 9.68
C ARG A 115 -12.66 -1.22 9.24
N ALA A 116 -12.73 -0.18 8.41
CA ALA A 116 -11.55 0.60 8.06
C ALA A 116 -11.20 1.53 9.24
N VAL A 117 -9.99 1.39 9.78
CA VAL A 117 -9.53 2.12 10.97
C VAL A 117 -8.13 2.66 10.71
N ILE A 118 -7.84 3.86 11.19
CA ILE A 118 -6.49 4.40 11.28
C ILE A 118 -6.25 4.91 12.71
N SER A 119 -5.09 4.64 13.28
CA SER A 119 -4.65 5.26 14.54
C SER A 119 -3.51 6.20 14.26
N ILE A 120 -3.66 7.48 14.59
CA ILE A 120 -2.68 8.51 14.27
C ILE A 120 -2.02 8.96 15.57
N PHE A 121 -0.73 8.64 15.71
CA PHE A 121 0.08 9.02 16.86
C PHE A 121 0.76 10.38 16.65
N GLU A 122 1.70 10.76 17.53
CA GLU A 122 2.32 12.08 17.49
C GLU A 122 2.89 12.43 16.11
N GLN A 123 2.72 13.69 15.70
CA GLN A 123 3.40 14.24 14.53
C GLN A 123 4.90 14.37 14.76
N ALA A 124 5.68 14.37 13.68
CA ALA A 124 7.05 14.84 13.71
C ALA A 124 7.08 16.33 14.07
N VAL A 125 8.05 16.70 14.92
CA VAL A 125 8.33 18.07 15.31
C VAL A 125 9.84 18.25 15.20
N PRO A 126 10.33 19.28 14.48
CA PRO A 126 11.76 19.48 14.32
C PRO A 126 12.52 19.50 15.66
N GLY A 127 13.65 18.78 15.70
CA GLY A 127 14.48 18.60 16.89
C GLY A 127 13.90 17.64 17.93
N ARG A 128 12.81 16.92 17.65
CA ARG A 128 12.24 15.92 18.56
C ARG A 128 12.34 14.50 17.98
N PRO A 129 12.61 13.50 18.84
CA PRO A 129 12.63 12.11 18.41
C PRO A 129 11.25 11.65 17.93
N VAL A 130 11.23 10.85 16.85
CA VAL A 130 10.00 10.25 16.31
C VAL A 130 9.80 8.84 16.85
N THR A 131 8.53 8.43 17.00
CA THR A 131 8.18 7.04 17.33
C THR A 131 8.10 6.22 16.05
N ARG A 132 8.72 5.04 16.06
CA ARG A 132 8.74 4.09 14.95
C ARG A 132 8.21 2.74 15.42
N LEU A 133 7.40 2.12 14.57
CA LEU A 133 7.14 0.69 14.64
C LEU A 133 7.94 0.03 13.51
N TRP A 134 8.76 -0.96 13.83
CA TRP A 134 9.58 -1.59 12.79
C TRP A 134 8.76 -2.48 11.87
N ASN A 135 7.67 -3.06 12.36
CA ASN A 135 6.80 -3.95 11.60
C ASN A 135 6.15 -3.23 10.41
N ASP A 136 6.09 -3.89 9.25
CA ASP A 136 5.34 -3.37 8.10
C ASP A 136 3.83 -3.45 8.28
N GLN A 137 3.36 -4.44 9.03
CA GLN A 137 1.98 -4.63 9.42
C GLN A 137 1.87 -5.03 10.89
N LEU A 138 0.74 -4.69 11.52
CA LEU A 138 0.51 -5.04 12.93
C LEU A 138 0.43 -6.55 13.15
N ILE A 139 -0.01 -7.32 12.16
CA ILE A 139 -0.12 -8.78 12.25
C ILE A 139 0.67 -9.37 11.09
N ARG A 140 1.73 -10.12 11.40
CA ARG A 140 2.52 -10.90 10.45
C ARG A 140 3.06 -12.17 11.06
N TYR A 141 3.31 -13.14 10.20
CA TYR A 141 3.90 -14.40 10.56
C TYR A 141 5.42 -14.37 10.40
N ALA A 142 6.12 -15.03 11.32
CA ALA A 142 7.56 -15.16 11.33
C ALA A 142 8.05 -16.10 10.22
N GLY A 143 9.34 -15.98 9.89
CA GLY A 143 10.08 -16.90 9.04
C GLY A 143 11.28 -17.44 9.80
N HIS A 144 11.26 -18.73 10.14
CA HIS A 144 12.30 -19.39 10.90
C HIS A 144 13.22 -20.17 9.96
N ARG A 145 14.51 -19.86 9.97
CA ARG A 145 15.50 -20.68 9.26
C ARG A 145 15.73 -21.97 10.04
N ASP A 146 15.51 -23.11 9.38
CA ASP A 146 15.81 -24.45 9.89
C ASP A 146 16.73 -25.16 8.88
N GLY A 147 18.04 -25.13 9.17
CA GLY A 147 19.06 -25.59 8.24
C GLY A 147 19.03 -24.82 6.92
N ALA A 148 18.70 -25.51 5.83
CA ALA A 148 18.58 -24.95 4.49
C ALA A 148 17.15 -24.49 4.14
N GLU A 149 16.15 -24.86 4.95
CA GLU A 149 14.74 -24.54 4.73
C GLU A 149 14.29 -23.35 5.59
N ILE A 150 13.15 -22.77 5.22
CA ILE A 150 12.50 -21.73 6.00
C ILE A 150 11.09 -22.21 6.35
N VAL A 151 10.79 -22.26 7.64
CA VAL A 151 9.46 -22.54 8.18
C VAL A 151 8.72 -21.23 8.42
N GLY A 152 7.51 -21.11 7.90
CA GLY A 152 6.69 -19.90 7.98
C GLY A 152 6.84 -19.02 6.75
N ASP A 153 7.00 -17.71 6.93
CA ASP A 153 7.03 -16.75 5.83
C ASP A 153 8.47 -16.32 5.49
N PRO A 154 9.04 -16.76 4.34
CA PRO A 154 10.39 -16.40 3.93
C PRO A 154 10.65 -14.90 3.80
N GLN A 155 9.61 -14.09 3.56
CA GLN A 155 9.78 -12.64 3.50
C GLN A 155 10.26 -12.06 4.83
N TYR A 156 9.89 -12.67 5.96
CA TYR A 156 10.20 -12.16 7.30
C TYR A 156 11.38 -12.87 7.95
N GLU A 157 12.15 -13.66 7.21
CA GLU A 157 13.25 -14.44 7.78
C GLU A 157 14.30 -13.55 8.49
N GLN A 158 14.77 -12.49 7.80
CA GLN A 158 15.78 -11.59 8.35
C GLN A 158 15.22 -10.76 9.52
N PHE A 159 13.98 -10.28 9.40
CA PHE A 159 13.29 -9.57 10.47
C PHE A 159 13.10 -10.47 11.69
N THR A 160 12.66 -11.71 11.50
CA THR A 160 12.52 -12.72 12.57
C THR A 160 13.84 -12.93 13.28
N ALA A 161 14.94 -13.11 12.54
CA ALA A 161 16.27 -13.25 13.12
C ALA A 161 16.67 -12.00 13.94
N ALA A 162 16.33 -10.79 13.49
CA ALA A 162 16.58 -9.57 14.24
C ALA A 162 15.80 -9.50 15.55
N VAL A 163 14.51 -9.82 15.51
CA VAL A 163 13.66 -9.82 16.70
C VAL A 163 14.04 -10.92 17.69
N THR A 164 14.51 -12.08 17.20
CA THR A 164 15.11 -13.12 18.06
C THR A 164 16.37 -12.62 18.77
N ARG A 165 17.23 -11.84 18.10
CA ARG A 165 18.40 -11.21 18.75
C ARG A 165 18.02 -10.19 19.81
N LEU A 166 16.84 -9.56 19.70
CA LEU A 166 16.27 -8.67 20.71
C LEU A 166 15.63 -9.43 21.89
N GLY A 167 15.66 -10.78 21.87
CA GLY A 167 15.20 -11.62 22.98
C GLY A 167 13.83 -12.26 22.77
N TRP A 168 13.19 -12.09 21.61
CA TRP A 168 11.97 -12.84 21.31
C TRP A 168 12.27 -14.31 21.00
N THR A 169 11.35 -15.21 21.32
CA THR A 169 11.45 -16.63 20.95
C THR A 169 10.11 -17.12 20.45
N GLY A 170 10.03 -17.42 19.15
CA GLY A 170 8.85 -18.04 18.54
C GLY A 170 8.66 -19.50 18.94
N LYS A 171 7.53 -20.08 18.55
CA LYS A 171 7.20 -21.50 18.73
C LYS A 171 7.87 -22.39 17.66
N GLY A 172 8.43 -21.79 16.60
CA GLY A 172 8.99 -22.48 15.44
C GLY A 172 7.93 -23.01 14.48
N SER A 173 6.71 -22.45 14.48
CA SER A 173 5.62 -22.91 13.61
C SER A 173 5.51 -22.08 12.33
N ALA A 174 4.81 -22.62 11.33
CA ALA A 174 4.58 -21.92 10.06
C ALA A 174 3.73 -20.64 10.19
N PHE A 175 3.05 -20.43 11.32
CA PHE A 175 2.14 -19.29 11.53
C PHE A 175 2.39 -18.62 12.88
N ASP A 176 3.66 -18.53 13.30
CA ASP A 176 4.05 -17.81 14.50
C ASP A 176 3.85 -16.31 14.33
N LEU A 177 3.08 -15.68 15.21
CA LEU A 177 2.87 -14.24 15.19
C LEU A 177 4.14 -13.51 15.64
N LEU A 178 4.64 -12.61 14.79
CA LEU A 178 5.73 -11.71 15.15
C LEU A 178 5.26 -10.73 16.24
N PRO A 179 6.12 -10.38 17.22
CA PRO A 179 5.81 -9.32 18.15
C PRO A 179 5.92 -7.95 17.46
N LEU A 180 5.29 -6.95 18.06
CA LEU A 180 5.46 -5.56 17.68
C LEU A 180 6.78 -5.02 18.25
N VAL A 181 7.55 -4.31 17.43
CA VAL A 181 8.84 -3.71 17.81
C VAL A 181 8.69 -2.19 17.79
N LEU A 182 8.49 -1.60 18.97
CA LEU A 182 8.30 -0.16 19.13
C LEU A 182 9.59 0.51 19.59
N GLN A 183 9.95 1.60 18.93
CA GLN A 183 11.14 2.39 19.23
C GLN A 183 10.80 3.88 19.26
N VAL A 184 11.27 4.61 20.28
CA VAL A 184 11.10 6.07 20.38
C VAL A 184 12.47 6.73 20.27
N GLY A 185 12.67 7.53 19.22
CA GLY A 185 13.98 8.15 18.94
C GLY A 185 15.07 7.10 18.77
N ASP A 186 16.17 7.30 19.49
CA ASP A 186 17.34 6.40 19.51
C ASP A 186 17.36 5.47 20.73
N ALA A 187 16.24 5.39 21.47
CA ALA A 187 16.13 4.43 22.56
C ALA A 187 16.15 2.98 22.03
N GLU A 188 16.52 2.04 22.90
CA GLU A 188 16.43 0.61 22.60
C GLU A 188 14.98 0.22 22.25
N PRO A 189 14.76 -0.58 21.20
CA PRO A 189 13.43 -1.05 20.82
C PRO A 189 12.85 -1.98 21.89
N ARG A 190 11.53 -1.90 22.09
CA ARG A 190 10.77 -2.78 22.99
C ARG A 190 9.90 -3.74 22.18
N LEU A 191 9.87 -4.99 22.64
CA LEU A 191 9.09 -6.07 22.05
C LEU A 191 7.76 -6.21 22.79
N TYR A 192 6.66 -6.31 22.04
CA TYR A 192 5.32 -6.57 22.58
C TYR A 192 4.63 -7.68 21.81
N GLU A 193 4.23 -8.74 22.50
CA GLU A 193 3.42 -9.79 21.91
C GLU A 193 1.96 -9.34 21.79
N LEU A 194 1.31 -9.68 20.68
CA LEU A 194 -0.11 -9.42 20.52
C LEU A 194 -0.94 -10.43 21.33
N PRO A 195 -1.96 -9.98 22.08
CA PRO A 195 -2.85 -10.91 22.76
C PRO A 195 -3.72 -11.67 21.74
N GLU A 196 -4.01 -12.94 22.00
CA GLU A 196 -4.86 -13.77 21.14
C GLU A 196 -6.22 -13.12 20.85
N SER A 197 -6.75 -12.34 21.80
CA SER A 197 -8.02 -11.63 21.64
C SER A 197 -8.01 -10.62 20.49
N ALA A 198 -6.85 -10.04 20.16
CA ALA A 198 -6.67 -9.03 19.13
C ALA A 198 -6.45 -9.61 17.73
N VAL A 199 -6.11 -10.90 17.63
CA VAL A 199 -5.83 -11.56 16.35
C VAL A 199 -6.95 -12.54 16.02
N LEU A 200 -7.62 -12.32 14.89
CA LEU A 200 -8.55 -13.29 14.31
C LEU A 200 -7.88 -13.96 13.13
N GLU A 201 -7.74 -15.28 13.17
CA GLU A 201 -7.24 -16.08 12.05
C GLU A 201 -8.37 -16.89 11.41
N VAL A 202 -8.28 -17.08 10.10
CA VAL A 202 -9.20 -17.91 9.31
C VAL A 202 -8.44 -19.14 8.82
N PRO A 203 -8.76 -20.35 9.30
CA PRO A 203 -8.26 -21.59 8.71
C PRO A 203 -8.74 -21.73 7.25
N ILE A 204 -7.86 -22.11 6.35
CA ILE A 204 -8.18 -22.26 4.92
C ILE A 204 -8.62 -23.70 4.63
N ALA A 205 -9.82 -23.82 4.07
CA ALA A 205 -10.39 -25.06 3.58
C ALA A 205 -11.05 -24.80 2.21
N HIS A 206 -11.45 -25.87 1.52
CA HIS A 206 -11.99 -25.79 0.17
C HIS A 206 -13.41 -26.36 0.11
N PRO A 207 -14.34 -25.77 -0.69
CA PRO A 207 -15.71 -26.27 -0.84
C PRO A 207 -15.80 -27.71 -1.39
N GLU A 208 -14.81 -28.15 -2.18
CA GLU A 208 -14.86 -29.45 -2.87
C GLU A 208 -13.68 -30.37 -2.49
N TYR A 209 -12.57 -29.81 -2.04
CA TYR A 209 -11.33 -30.55 -1.80
C TYR A 209 -11.09 -30.66 -0.30
N GLY A 210 -11.66 -31.70 0.33
CA GLY A 210 -11.57 -31.89 1.78
C GLY A 210 -10.14 -31.92 2.31
N TRP A 211 -9.19 -32.39 1.50
CA TRP A 211 -7.76 -32.43 1.84
C TRP A 211 -7.11 -31.05 2.05
N PHE A 212 -7.72 -29.94 1.62
CA PHE A 212 -7.18 -28.61 1.90
C PHE A 212 -7.02 -28.35 3.40
N ALA A 213 -7.95 -28.86 4.22
CA ALA A 213 -7.88 -28.69 5.67
C ALA A 213 -6.64 -29.38 6.29
N GLU A 214 -6.13 -30.45 5.65
CA GLU A 214 -4.93 -31.15 6.08
C GLU A 214 -3.65 -30.33 5.86
N LEU A 215 -3.68 -29.33 4.97
CA LEU A 215 -2.53 -28.44 4.76
C LEU A 215 -2.27 -27.52 5.96
N GLY A 216 -3.24 -27.36 6.87
CA GLY A 216 -3.09 -26.53 8.07
C GLY A 216 -2.94 -25.02 7.79
N LEU A 217 -3.21 -24.59 6.55
CA LEU A 217 -3.10 -23.20 6.14
C LEU A 217 -4.08 -22.32 6.91
N ARG A 218 -3.65 -21.10 7.24
CA ARG A 218 -4.47 -20.06 7.86
C ARG A 218 -3.98 -18.69 7.46
N TRP A 219 -4.81 -17.68 7.64
CA TRP A 219 -4.38 -16.29 7.50
C TRP A 219 -5.13 -15.36 8.46
N HIS A 220 -4.47 -14.29 8.91
CA HIS A 220 -5.07 -13.29 9.77
C HIS A 220 -6.15 -12.48 9.02
N ALA A 221 -7.19 -12.06 9.73
CA ALA A 221 -8.35 -11.41 9.14
C ALA A 221 -8.08 -9.95 8.72
N VAL A 222 -7.28 -9.23 9.51
CA VAL A 222 -7.08 -7.78 9.36
C VAL A 222 -5.73 -7.50 8.69
N PRO A 223 -5.69 -6.91 7.47
CA PRO A 223 -4.49 -6.29 6.91
C PRO A 223 -4.32 -4.89 7.52
N ALA A 224 -3.38 -4.72 8.45
CA ALA A 224 -3.12 -3.45 9.11
C ALA A 224 -1.70 -2.96 8.79
N ILE A 225 -1.54 -2.13 7.77
CA ILE A 225 -0.25 -1.51 7.37
C ILE A 225 0.20 -0.56 8.47
N ALA A 226 1.48 -0.60 8.83
CA ALA A 226 1.99 0.11 9.99
C ALA A 226 3.35 0.84 9.77
N ASN A 227 4.03 0.61 8.65
CA ASN A 227 5.31 1.27 8.33
C ASN A 227 5.19 2.44 7.32
N MET A 228 3.98 2.91 7.03
CA MET A 228 3.77 4.09 6.19
C MET A 228 3.52 5.33 7.04
N ARG A 229 4.23 6.40 6.74
CA ARG A 229 3.98 7.74 7.27
C ARG A 229 2.77 8.35 6.59
N LEU A 230 1.91 9.00 7.36
CA LEU A 230 0.81 9.83 6.83
C LEU A 230 1.26 11.28 6.78
N SER A 231 1.14 11.93 5.62
CA SER A 231 1.46 13.34 5.44
C SER A 231 0.20 14.14 5.10
N ILE A 232 -0.08 15.20 5.86
CA ILE A 232 -1.26 16.06 5.69
C ILE A 232 -0.80 17.52 5.77
N GLY A 233 -0.92 18.29 4.69
CA GLY A 233 -0.58 19.72 4.69
C GLY A 233 0.85 20.01 5.15
N GLY A 234 1.81 19.17 4.78
CA GLY A 234 3.20 19.24 5.21
C GLY A 234 3.48 18.74 6.63
N VAL A 235 2.46 18.41 7.44
CA VAL A 235 2.64 17.77 8.76
C VAL A 235 2.70 16.26 8.59
N ASP A 236 3.72 15.67 9.19
CA ASP A 236 4.01 14.25 9.08
C ASP A 236 3.69 13.49 10.35
N TYR A 237 3.00 12.35 10.19
CA TYR A 237 2.66 11.40 11.23
C TYR A 237 3.40 10.08 10.98
N PRO A 238 4.58 9.87 11.60
CA PRO A 238 5.46 8.75 11.29
C PRO A 238 4.88 7.39 11.68
N LEU A 239 4.00 7.37 12.69
CA LEU A 239 3.27 6.18 13.12
C LEU A 239 1.76 6.42 12.92
N ALA A 240 1.23 5.86 11.85
CA ALA A 240 -0.18 6.01 11.47
C ALA A 240 -0.79 4.68 10.95
N PRO A 241 -0.76 3.58 11.73
CA PRO A 241 -1.24 2.29 11.25
C PRO A 241 -2.68 2.35 10.78
N PHE A 242 -2.92 1.77 9.60
CA PHE A 242 -4.16 1.79 8.86
C PHE A 242 -4.57 0.36 8.49
N SER A 243 -5.83 0.02 8.73
CA SER A 243 -6.40 -1.26 8.35
C SER A 243 -7.64 -1.12 7.48
N GLY A 244 -7.82 -2.07 6.59
CA GLY A 244 -9.05 -2.30 5.84
C GLY A 244 -9.52 -3.75 6.00
N TRP A 245 -9.90 -4.36 4.89
CA TRP A 245 -10.14 -5.80 4.77
C TRP A 245 -9.45 -6.29 3.50
N TYR A 246 -9.14 -7.58 3.46
CA TYR A 246 -8.47 -8.18 2.33
C TYR A 246 -9.35 -8.21 1.08
N MET A 247 -8.70 -7.98 -0.07
CA MET A 247 -9.09 -8.59 -1.34
C MET A 247 -8.47 -10.00 -1.41
N GLY A 248 -9.26 -11.02 -1.76
CA GLY A 248 -8.85 -12.42 -1.64
C GLY A 248 -7.53 -12.78 -2.33
N THR A 249 -7.21 -12.10 -3.44
CA THR A 249 -5.95 -12.29 -4.20
C THR A 249 -4.70 -11.83 -3.45
N GLU A 250 -4.81 -10.95 -2.46
CA GLU A 250 -3.68 -10.61 -1.58
C GLU A 250 -3.21 -11.84 -0.79
N ILE A 251 -4.14 -12.71 -0.39
CA ILE A 251 -3.84 -13.94 0.33
C ILE A 251 -3.57 -15.08 -0.65
N GLY A 252 -4.56 -15.40 -1.49
CA GLY A 252 -4.56 -16.59 -2.33
C GLY A 252 -3.66 -16.50 -3.56
N ALA A 253 -3.36 -15.30 -4.05
CA ALA A 253 -2.51 -15.11 -5.23
C ALA A 253 -1.16 -14.46 -4.94
N ARG A 254 -0.92 -14.01 -3.70
CA ARG A 254 0.38 -13.47 -3.27
C ARG A 254 0.90 -14.21 -2.04
N ASN A 255 0.35 -13.95 -0.87
CA ASN A 255 0.91 -14.46 0.40
C ASN A 255 1.08 -15.99 0.42
N LEU A 256 0.06 -16.75 0.00
CA LEU A 256 0.10 -18.21 -0.02
C LEU A 256 0.73 -18.78 -1.30
N ALA A 257 0.77 -18.01 -2.39
CA ALA A 257 1.13 -18.52 -3.72
C ALA A 257 2.57 -18.20 -4.15
N ASP A 258 3.08 -17.00 -3.86
CA ASP A 258 4.39 -16.54 -4.34
C ASP A 258 5.51 -17.50 -3.93
N ALA A 259 6.42 -17.80 -4.86
CA ALA A 259 7.55 -18.72 -4.64
C ALA A 259 8.51 -18.28 -3.53
N ARG A 260 8.57 -16.96 -3.26
CA ARG A 260 9.36 -16.36 -2.16
C ARG A 260 8.52 -16.08 -0.91
N ARG A 261 7.32 -16.66 -0.82
CA ARG A 261 6.42 -16.62 0.33
C ARG A 261 6.10 -18.07 0.74
N TYR A 262 4.85 -18.44 0.98
CA TYR A 262 4.49 -19.82 1.38
C TYR A 262 4.51 -20.83 0.23
N ASN A 263 4.61 -20.41 -1.03
CA ASN A 263 4.79 -21.26 -2.20
C ASN A 263 3.87 -22.50 -2.27
N GLN A 264 2.56 -22.32 -2.09
CA GLN A 264 1.61 -23.45 -2.01
C GLN A 264 1.18 -24.00 -3.38
N ILE A 265 1.51 -23.33 -4.49
CA ILE A 265 1.05 -23.72 -5.84
C ILE A 265 1.51 -25.14 -6.22
N PRO A 266 2.79 -25.55 -6.03
CA PRO A 266 3.22 -26.93 -6.33
C PRO A 266 2.52 -27.98 -5.45
N VAL A 267 2.30 -27.67 -4.16
CA VAL A 267 1.65 -28.59 -3.21
C VAL A 267 0.20 -28.85 -3.62
N ILE A 268 -0.52 -27.79 -3.97
CA ILE A 268 -1.93 -27.86 -4.41
C ILE A 268 -2.03 -28.61 -5.74
N ALA A 269 -1.15 -28.33 -6.70
CA ALA A 269 -1.13 -29.03 -7.99
C ALA A 269 -0.91 -30.54 -7.83
N ALA A 270 0.02 -30.94 -6.97
CA ALA A 270 0.27 -32.35 -6.66
C ALA A 270 -0.96 -33.02 -6.00
N ARG A 271 -1.59 -32.37 -5.02
CA ARG A 271 -2.81 -32.87 -4.36
C ARG A 271 -4.02 -32.94 -5.30
N MET A 272 -4.07 -32.09 -6.33
CA MET A 272 -5.07 -32.13 -7.40
C MET A 272 -4.77 -33.16 -8.49
N GLY A 273 -3.58 -33.78 -8.50
CA GLY A 273 -3.16 -34.70 -9.55
C GLY A 273 -2.99 -34.02 -10.92
N LEU A 274 -2.57 -32.76 -10.94
CA LEU A 274 -2.33 -32.03 -12.19
C LEU A 274 -1.04 -32.50 -12.87
N ASP A 275 -1.03 -32.49 -14.20
CA ASP A 275 0.19 -32.68 -14.98
C ASP A 275 1.07 -31.43 -14.87
N THR A 276 2.16 -31.51 -14.12
CA THR A 276 3.13 -30.41 -13.93
C THR A 276 4.35 -30.52 -14.84
N SER A 277 4.30 -31.34 -15.89
CA SER A 277 5.45 -31.60 -16.78
C SER A 277 5.79 -30.43 -17.71
N SER A 278 4.82 -29.57 -18.02
CA SER A 278 4.97 -28.44 -18.93
C SER A 278 4.07 -27.26 -18.52
N GLU A 279 4.51 -26.04 -18.80
CA GLU A 279 3.72 -24.82 -18.58
C GLU A 279 2.47 -24.74 -19.44
N SER A 280 2.47 -25.34 -20.63
CA SER A 280 1.31 -25.36 -21.53
C SER A 280 0.10 -26.12 -20.99
N THR A 281 0.28 -26.90 -19.92
CA THR A 281 -0.82 -27.56 -19.19
C THR A 281 -1.62 -26.60 -18.31
N LEU A 282 -1.09 -25.40 -18.06
CA LEU A 282 -1.67 -24.35 -17.20
C LEU A 282 -1.94 -24.83 -15.77
N TRP A 283 -1.10 -25.74 -15.28
CA TRP A 283 -1.26 -26.33 -13.96
C TRP A 283 -1.16 -25.28 -12.83
N ARG A 284 -0.32 -24.24 -13.01
CA ARG A 284 -0.19 -23.15 -12.04
C ARG A 284 -1.47 -22.33 -11.96
N ASP A 285 -2.02 -21.95 -13.11
CA ASP A 285 -3.26 -21.18 -13.22
C ASP A 285 -4.41 -21.93 -12.54
N ARG A 286 -4.55 -23.22 -12.82
CA ARG A 286 -5.60 -24.05 -12.21
C ARG A 286 -5.44 -24.17 -10.69
N ALA A 287 -4.24 -24.45 -10.20
CA ALA A 287 -3.98 -24.52 -8.76
C ALA A 287 -4.19 -23.16 -8.06
N LEU A 288 -3.78 -22.07 -8.70
CA LEU A 288 -3.93 -20.69 -8.21
C LEU A 288 -5.40 -20.29 -8.07
N VAL A 289 -6.24 -20.66 -9.03
CA VAL A 289 -7.69 -20.42 -8.98
C VAL A 289 -8.32 -21.16 -7.80
N GLU A 290 -8.00 -22.43 -7.59
CA GLU A 290 -8.56 -23.21 -6.46
C GLU A 290 -8.05 -22.70 -5.10
N LEU A 291 -6.80 -22.24 -5.00
CA LEU A 291 -6.30 -21.58 -3.79
C LEU A 291 -7.06 -20.28 -3.48
N ASN A 292 -7.30 -19.43 -4.47
CA ASN A 292 -8.08 -18.20 -4.28
C ASN A 292 -9.53 -18.51 -3.90
N ARG A 293 -10.12 -19.55 -4.49
CA ARG A 293 -11.45 -20.03 -4.14
C ARG A 293 -11.51 -20.54 -2.70
N ALA A 294 -10.50 -21.29 -2.25
CA ALA A 294 -10.37 -21.75 -0.87
C ALA A 294 -10.37 -20.56 0.12
N VAL A 295 -9.60 -19.52 -0.18
CA VAL A 295 -9.52 -18.29 0.64
C VAL A 295 -10.87 -17.62 0.76
N LEU A 296 -11.51 -17.29 -0.36
CA LEU A 296 -12.81 -16.60 -0.36
C LEU A 296 -13.88 -17.40 0.39
N TRP A 297 -13.97 -18.70 0.10
CA TRP A 297 -14.93 -19.59 0.75
C TRP A 297 -14.71 -19.70 2.26
N SER A 298 -13.44 -19.78 2.70
CA SER A 298 -13.11 -19.91 4.11
C SER A 298 -13.45 -18.65 4.91
N TYR A 299 -13.14 -17.47 4.36
CA TYR A 299 -13.46 -16.19 4.98
C TYR A 299 -14.97 -15.97 5.07
N GLU A 300 -15.71 -16.27 4.00
CA GLU A 300 -17.17 -16.20 3.98
C GLU A 300 -17.78 -17.12 5.04
N ARG A 301 -17.35 -18.39 5.09
CA ARG A 301 -17.82 -19.37 6.08
C ARG A 301 -17.49 -18.98 7.51
N ALA A 302 -16.36 -18.31 7.73
CA ALA A 302 -15.97 -17.78 9.04
C ALA A 302 -16.71 -16.49 9.43
N GLY A 303 -17.55 -15.93 8.54
CA GLY A 303 -18.21 -14.64 8.76
C GLY A 303 -17.23 -13.46 8.78
N VAL A 304 -16.07 -13.62 8.16
CA VAL A 304 -15.02 -12.59 8.08
C VAL A 304 -15.10 -11.89 6.73
N ARG A 305 -15.16 -10.56 6.76
CA ARG A 305 -15.22 -9.75 5.54
C ARG A 305 -13.96 -9.94 4.69
N VAL A 306 -14.17 -10.34 3.45
CA VAL A 306 -13.21 -10.36 2.35
C VAL A 306 -13.93 -9.94 1.07
N THR A 307 -13.22 -9.43 0.09
CA THR A 307 -13.79 -9.10 -1.23
C THR A 307 -13.08 -9.84 -2.36
N ASP A 308 -13.81 -10.19 -3.40
CA ASP A 308 -13.22 -10.73 -4.63
C ASP A 308 -12.71 -9.59 -5.54
N HIS A 309 -11.75 -9.92 -6.39
CA HIS A 309 -11.04 -8.96 -7.22
C HIS A 309 -11.88 -8.44 -8.40
N HIS A 310 -12.89 -9.18 -8.87
CA HIS A 310 -13.79 -8.68 -9.91
C HIS A 310 -14.73 -7.61 -9.35
N SER A 311 -15.30 -7.84 -8.17
CA SER A 311 -16.17 -6.87 -7.49
C SER A 311 -15.42 -5.60 -7.11
N GLU A 312 -14.24 -5.71 -6.48
CA GLU A 312 -13.44 -4.52 -6.14
C GLU A 312 -12.99 -3.73 -7.37
N SER A 313 -12.65 -4.39 -8.48
CA SER A 313 -12.34 -3.70 -9.74
C SER A 313 -13.51 -2.87 -10.27
N ARG A 314 -14.76 -3.37 -10.17
CA ARG A 314 -15.96 -2.60 -10.57
C ARG A 314 -16.25 -1.45 -9.59
N LEU A 315 -16.02 -1.67 -8.30
CA LEU A 315 -16.17 -0.64 -7.27
C LEU A 315 -15.14 0.48 -7.43
N PHE A 316 -13.92 0.16 -7.87
CA PHE A 316 -12.92 1.16 -8.20
C PHE A 316 -13.37 2.07 -9.36
N LEU A 317 -13.97 1.53 -10.42
CA LEU A 317 -14.56 2.37 -11.47
C LEU A 317 -15.71 3.24 -10.97
N THR A 318 -16.51 2.72 -10.03
CA THR A 318 -17.55 3.52 -9.36
C THR A 318 -16.93 4.67 -8.56
N HIS A 319 -15.79 4.44 -7.90
CA HIS A 319 -15.04 5.50 -7.21
C HIS A 319 -14.57 6.57 -8.20
N MET A 320 -13.91 6.19 -9.29
CA MET A 320 -13.46 7.14 -10.31
C MET A 320 -14.60 8.00 -10.84
N GLU A 321 -15.76 7.40 -11.12
CA GLU A 321 -16.92 8.15 -11.60
C GLU A 321 -17.47 9.12 -10.54
N ARG A 322 -17.40 8.76 -9.25
CA ARG A 322 -17.78 9.67 -8.14
C ARG A 322 -16.80 10.84 -8.00
N GLU A 323 -15.51 10.60 -8.16
CA GLU A 323 -14.50 11.66 -8.10
C GLU A 323 -14.60 12.59 -9.31
N ARG A 324 -14.77 12.04 -10.51
CA ARG A 324 -15.01 12.81 -11.75
C ARG A 324 -16.23 13.73 -11.63
N ARG A 325 -17.36 13.22 -11.11
CA ARG A 325 -18.57 14.03 -10.85
C ARG A 325 -18.34 15.13 -9.83
N ALA A 326 -17.39 14.94 -8.93
CA ALA A 326 -16.99 15.93 -7.95
C ALA A 326 -15.87 16.86 -8.46
N GLY A 327 -15.54 16.80 -9.75
CA GLY A 327 -14.53 17.65 -10.39
C GLY A 327 -13.09 17.30 -10.01
N ARG A 328 -12.83 16.06 -9.58
CA ARG A 328 -11.49 15.59 -9.18
C ARG A 328 -11.00 14.46 -10.06
N ASP A 329 -9.70 14.45 -10.33
CA ASP A 329 -9.02 13.34 -10.97
C ASP A 329 -8.84 12.16 -10.00
N THR A 330 -8.60 10.98 -10.55
CA THR A 330 -8.30 9.76 -9.76
C THR A 330 -7.03 9.10 -10.29
N PRO A 331 -5.84 9.67 -10.00
CA PRO A 331 -4.58 9.03 -10.31
C PRO A 331 -4.51 7.62 -9.74
N ALA A 332 -3.90 6.72 -10.48
CA ALA A 332 -3.77 5.32 -10.07
C ALA A 332 -2.51 4.70 -10.66
N ASP A 333 -1.88 3.83 -9.89
CA ASP A 333 -0.75 3.02 -10.33
C ASP A 333 -1.30 1.72 -10.90
N TRP A 334 -1.32 1.61 -12.23
CA TRP A 334 -1.91 0.47 -12.95
C TRP A 334 -1.32 -0.86 -12.50
N THR A 335 -0.01 -0.88 -12.19
CA THR A 335 0.72 -2.09 -11.77
C THR A 335 0.26 -2.63 -10.41
N TRP A 336 -0.42 -1.81 -9.62
CA TRP A 336 -0.97 -2.18 -8.31
C TRP A 336 -2.48 -2.41 -8.32
N ILE A 337 -3.24 -1.64 -9.10
CA ILE A 337 -4.71 -1.74 -9.08
C ILE A 337 -5.23 -2.90 -9.95
N VAL A 338 -4.46 -3.38 -10.92
CA VAL A 338 -4.81 -4.59 -11.68
C VAL A 338 -4.55 -5.82 -10.80
N PRO A 339 -5.56 -6.68 -10.56
CA PRO A 339 -5.37 -7.87 -9.73
C PRO A 339 -4.34 -8.84 -10.32
N PRO A 340 -3.56 -9.55 -9.47
CA PRO A 340 -2.52 -10.48 -9.91
C PRO A 340 -3.08 -11.80 -10.49
N LEU A 341 -4.39 -11.99 -10.43
CA LEU A 341 -5.12 -13.11 -11.02
C LEU A 341 -6.19 -12.54 -11.95
N SER A 342 -6.27 -13.07 -13.18
CA SER A 342 -7.32 -12.72 -14.15
C SER A 342 -7.39 -11.22 -14.49
N GLY A 343 -6.25 -10.53 -14.53
CA GLY A 343 -6.17 -9.08 -14.80
C GLY A 343 -6.97 -8.64 -16.02
N GLY A 344 -6.79 -9.30 -17.18
CA GLY A 344 -7.52 -9.01 -18.41
C GLY A 344 -9.05 -9.21 -18.35
N LEU A 345 -9.56 -9.91 -17.33
CA LEU A 345 -11.00 -10.07 -17.07
C LEU A 345 -11.57 -8.99 -16.14
N THR A 346 -10.73 -8.04 -15.72
CA THR A 346 -11.15 -6.94 -14.83
C THR A 346 -11.26 -5.64 -15.62
N PRO A 347 -12.25 -4.78 -15.30
CA PRO A 347 -12.45 -3.54 -16.05
C PRO A 347 -11.36 -2.49 -15.77
N VAL A 348 -10.54 -2.69 -14.73
CA VAL A 348 -9.41 -1.80 -14.42
C VAL A 348 -8.22 -1.99 -15.37
N PHE A 349 -8.09 -3.15 -16.01
CA PHE A 349 -7.02 -3.46 -16.96
C PHE A 349 -7.10 -2.61 -18.23
N HIS A 350 -8.32 -2.42 -18.77
CA HIS A 350 -8.57 -1.86 -20.10
C HIS A 350 -8.51 -0.33 -20.18
N ARG A 351 -7.72 0.32 -19.31
CA ARG A 351 -7.66 1.79 -19.19
C ARG A 351 -6.25 2.24 -18.83
N TYR A 352 -5.90 3.43 -19.33
CA TYR A 352 -4.71 4.16 -18.87
C TYR A 352 -5.06 5.03 -17.67
N TYR A 353 -4.10 5.17 -16.76
CA TYR A 353 -4.22 5.99 -15.57
C TYR A 353 -3.08 7.00 -15.53
N THR A 354 -3.41 8.22 -15.14
CA THR A 354 -2.38 9.21 -14.80
C THR A 354 -1.76 8.82 -13.47
N GLU A 355 -0.43 8.84 -13.40
CA GLU A 355 0.27 8.80 -12.13
C GLU A 355 0.50 10.23 -11.63
N ALA A 356 0.07 10.52 -10.42
CA ALA A 356 0.32 11.79 -9.75
C ALA A 356 0.37 11.57 -8.24
N ASP A 357 1.32 12.25 -7.58
CA ASP A 357 1.42 12.29 -6.12
C ASP A 357 0.47 13.36 -5.58
N GLN A 358 -0.78 12.97 -5.32
CA GLN A 358 -1.76 13.84 -4.69
C GLN A 358 -1.58 13.85 -3.17
N ARG A 359 -1.57 15.04 -2.56
CA ARG A 359 -1.50 15.22 -1.10
C ARG A 359 -2.85 15.64 -0.52
N PRO A 360 -3.18 15.29 0.74
CA PRO A 360 -2.49 14.38 1.67
C PRO A 360 -2.27 12.97 1.12
N ASN A 361 -1.29 12.22 1.62
CA ASN A 361 -1.03 10.82 1.20
C ASN A 361 -0.26 10.00 2.24
N PHE A 362 -0.05 8.72 1.93
CA PHE A 362 0.80 7.80 2.68
C PHE A 362 2.12 7.54 1.94
N TYR A 363 3.23 7.54 2.69
CA TYR A 363 4.58 7.36 2.14
C TYR A 363 5.33 6.26 2.88
N LEU A 364 6.02 5.41 2.13
CA LEU A 364 6.96 4.44 2.69
C LEU A 364 8.38 5.04 2.65
N ASP A 365 8.90 5.39 3.82
CA ASP A 365 10.24 5.94 3.97
C ASP A 365 11.30 4.83 4.01
N ARG A 366 12.54 5.15 3.61
CA ARG A 366 13.64 4.16 3.49
C ARG A 366 13.93 3.44 4.81
N VAL A 367 14.03 4.19 5.90
CA VAL A 367 14.31 3.64 7.24
C VAL A 367 13.21 2.67 7.65
N ALA A 368 11.94 3.02 7.46
CA ALA A 368 10.82 2.16 7.81
C ALA A 368 10.81 0.86 7.00
N ARG A 369 11.08 0.94 5.69
CA ARG A 369 11.23 -0.24 4.82
C ARG A 369 12.35 -1.16 5.33
N ASP A 370 13.54 -0.61 5.57
CA ASP A 370 14.72 -1.41 5.91
C ASP A 370 14.58 -2.07 7.29
N LEU A 371 14.03 -1.33 8.27
CA LEU A 371 13.65 -1.86 9.58
C LEU A 371 12.64 -3.01 9.45
N SER A 372 11.60 -2.86 8.63
CA SER A 372 10.59 -3.91 8.45
C SER A 372 11.10 -5.17 7.73
N ALA A 373 12.12 -5.03 6.90
CA ALA A 373 12.72 -6.15 6.17
C ALA A 373 13.78 -6.89 7.00
N THR A 374 14.60 -6.15 7.75
CA THR A 374 15.85 -6.69 8.31
C THR A 374 16.06 -6.42 9.80
N GLY A 375 15.21 -5.59 10.42
CA GLY A 375 15.39 -5.12 11.79
C GLY A 375 16.61 -4.21 11.97
N ALA A 376 17.16 -3.68 10.89
CA ALA A 376 18.23 -2.68 10.90
C ALA A 376 17.96 -1.64 9.79
N PRO A 377 18.21 -0.34 10.04
CA PRO A 377 18.28 0.60 8.93
C PRO A 377 19.45 0.16 8.04
N ALA A 378 19.30 0.17 6.72
CA ALA A 378 20.46 -0.04 5.84
C ALA A 378 21.51 0.99 6.24
N ALA A 379 22.75 0.56 6.48
CA ALA A 379 23.84 1.47 6.78
C ALA A 379 23.79 2.58 5.73
N VAL A 380 23.52 3.81 6.14
CA VAL A 380 23.66 4.96 5.26
C VAL A 380 25.12 4.89 4.85
N ARG A 381 25.38 4.49 3.60
CA ARG A 381 26.68 4.75 2.98
C ARG A 381 26.75 6.27 2.95
N VAL A 382 27.27 6.84 4.02
CA VAL A 382 27.95 8.11 3.96
C VAL A 382 29.12 7.78 3.06
N THR A 383 28.93 7.98 1.75
CA THR A 383 30.05 8.27 0.89
C THR A 383 30.59 9.58 1.46
N LEU A 384 31.46 9.46 2.47
CA LEU A 384 32.41 10.52 2.76
C LEU A 384 32.97 10.85 1.38
N PRO A 385 32.90 12.10 0.90
CA PRO A 385 33.60 12.45 -0.30
C PRO A 385 35.01 11.95 -0.05
N THR A 386 35.44 10.95 -0.82
CA THR A 386 36.85 10.64 -0.92
C THR A 386 37.46 11.99 -1.15
N GLN A 387 38.27 12.45 -0.18
CA GLN A 387 39.08 13.64 -0.41
C GLN A 387 39.68 13.40 -1.78
N ARG A 388 39.27 14.22 -2.77
CA ARG A 388 39.95 14.25 -4.03
C ARG A 388 41.38 14.51 -3.63
N GLY A 389 42.22 13.48 -3.72
CA GLY A 389 43.65 13.65 -3.71
C GLY A 389 43.89 14.78 -4.68
N SER A 390 44.37 15.90 -4.16
CA SER A 390 44.61 17.10 -4.92
C SER A 390 45.67 16.75 -5.97
N GLY A 391 45.22 16.38 -7.17
CA GLY A 391 46.02 16.45 -8.37
C GLY A 391 46.31 17.92 -8.62
N THR A 392 47.36 18.42 -7.98
CA THR A 392 47.85 19.78 -8.18
C THR A 392 48.48 19.86 -9.57
N HIS A 393 47.75 20.40 -10.55
CA HIS A 393 48.40 21.16 -11.62
C HIS A 393 48.96 22.44 -10.98
N ARG A 394 50.25 22.40 -10.62
CA ARG A 394 51.01 23.57 -10.17
C ARG A 394 51.25 24.49 -11.37
N THR A 395 50.45 25.53 -11.53
CA THR A 395 50.89 26.74 -12.23
C THR A 395 51.72 27.57 -11.25
N GLY A 396 52.97 27.87 -11.61
CA GLY A 396 53.88 28.66 -10.76
C GLY A 396 53.30 30.04 -10.51
N ALA A 397 53.01 30.36 -9.25
CA ALA A 397 52.57 31.69 -8.85
C ALA A 397 53.70 32.71 -9.03
N ARG A 398 53.41 33.81 -9.74
CA ARG A 398 54.25 35.02 -9.78
C ARG A 398 54.00 35.85 -8.52
N CYS A 399 55.07 36.37 -7.90
CA CYS A 399 54.95 37.35 -6.82
C CYS A 399 54.31 38.65 -7.36
N PRO A 400 53.21 39.18 -6.77
CA PRO A 400 52.49 40.33 -7.34
C PRO A 400 53.23 41.67 -7.24
N VAL A 401 54.38 41.73 -6.55
CA VAL A 401 55.13 42.98 -6.33
C VAL A 401 56.43 43.06 -7.14
N THR A 402 57.10 41.94 -7.43
CA THR A 402 58.40 41.96 -8.15
C THR A 402 58.47 41.08 -9.40
N GLY A 403 57.44 40.28 -9.70
CA GLY A 403 57.25 39.64 -11.01
C GLY A 403 58.18 38.47 -11.39
N GLN A 404 59.07 37.99 -10.52
CA GLN A 404 59.97 36.86 -10.82
C GLN A 404 59.47 35.50 -10.32
N THR A 405 59.85 34.43 -11.03
CA THR A 405 59.56 33.01 -10.74
C THR A 405 60.87 32.21 -10.62
N ALA A 406 60.97 31.33 -9.61
CA ALA A 406 62.12 30.45 -9.39
C ALA A 406 61.81 28.99 -9.77
N PRO A 407 62.78 28.18 -10.24
CA PRO A 407 62.56 26.79 -10.65
C PRO A 407 62.66 25.79 -9.48
N ILE A 408 61.91 24.68 -9.55
CA ILE A 408 61.94 23.56 -8.58
C ILE A 408 62.43 22.30 -9.31
N PRO A 409 63.29 21.47 -8.70
CA PRO A 409 63.93 20.32 -9.35
C PRO A 409 63.07 19.05 -9.36
N ASP A 410 63.44 18.16 -10.27
CA ASP A 410 62.83 16.88 -10.62
C ASP A 410 63.30 15.75 -9.69
N LEU A 411 62.38 14.87 -9.28
CA LEU A 411 62.68 13.58 -8.66
C LEU A 411 61.61 12.56 -9.10
N SER A 412 62.00 11.74 -10.06
CA SER A 412 61.31 10.54 -10.53
C SER A 412 61.74 9.33 -9.69
N VAL A 413 60.79 8.47 -9.30
CA VAL A 413 61.05 7.08 -8.87
C VAL A 413 59.97 6.18 -9.45
N GLU A 414 60.40 5.20 -10.25
CA GLU A 414 59.63 4.13 -10.86
C GLU A 414 59.29 3.01 -9.86
N PHE A 415 58.14 2.35 -10.05
CA PHE A 415 57.88 0.99 -9.56
C PHE A 415 57.26 0.14 -10.68
N LEU A 416 57.77 -1.10 -10.81
CA LEU A 416 57.44 -2.11 -11.81
C LEU A 416 56.08 -2.81 -11.54
N PRO A 417 55.38 -3.33 -12.57
CA PRO A 417 54.07 -3.98 -12.42
C PRO A 417 54.18 -5.49 -12.14
N GLY A 418 53.29 -6.00 -11.29
CA GLY A 418 53.07 -7.42 -11.02
C GLY A 418 51.60 -7.82 -11.27
N ASP A 419 51.43 -9.05 -11.77
CA ASP A 419 50.28 -9.58 -12.50
C ASP A 419 48.92 -9.65 -11.78
N ALA A 420 47.86 -9.27 -12.50
CA ALA A 420 46.51 -9.82 -12.38
C ALA A 420 45.90 -9.95 -13.80
N PRO A 421 45.24 -11.07 -14.16
CA PRO A 421 44.77 -11.30 -15.53
C PRO A 421 43.53 -10.45 -15.87
N PRO A 422 43.35 -10.05 -17.14
CA PRO A 422 42.16 -9.31 -17.59
C PRO A 422 40.93 -10.23 -17.61
N LEU A 423 39.79 -9.70 -17.17
CA LEU A 423 38.47 -10.29 -17.37
C LEU A 423 38.19 -10.39 -18.88
N ALA A 424 37.92 -11.60 -19.36
CA ALA A 424 37.58 -11.91 -20.74
C ALA A 424 36.24 -11.23 -21.14
N ALA A 425 36.18 -10.75 -22.37
CA ALA A 425 35.08 -9.97 -22.94
C ALA A 425 34.04 -10.86 -23.67
N ASP A 426 33.70 -12.00 -23.08
CA ASP A 426 32.96 -13.08 -23.77
C ASP A 426 31.62 -13.40 -23.07
N LEU A 427 31.13 -12.54 -22.17
CA LEU A 427 29.87 -12.74 -21.43
C LEU A 427 28.79 -11.68 -21.73
N LEU A 428 28.74 -11.20 -22.96
CA LEU A 428 27.57 -10.49 -23.49
C LEU A 428 26.97 -11.30 -24.63
N ASP A 429 25.94 -12.08 -24.30
CA ASP A 429 25.11 -12.76 -25.27
C ASP A 429 24.24 -11.71 -25.99
N ALA A 430 24.49 -11.52 -27.28
CA ALA A 430 23.78 -10.56 -28.14
C ALA A 430 22.32 -10.96 -28.45
N THR A 431 21.83 -12.09 -27.92
CA THR A 431 20.42 -12.51 -28.03
C THR A 431 19.55 -12.07 -26.85
N ALA A 432 20.11 -11.36 -25.88
CA ALA A 432 19.40 -10.84 -24.69
C ALA A 432 18.95 -9.36 -24.82
N LEU A 433 18.90 -8.80 -26.03
CA LEU A 433 18.36 -7.47 -26.29
C LEU A 433 16.93 -7.57 -26.83
N ASP A 434 15.97 -7.15 -26.02
CA ASP A 434 14.57 -7.00 -26.43
C ASP A 434 14.42 -5.72 -27.27
N ALA A 435 13.96 -5.85 -28.51
CA ALA A 435 13.89 -4.77 -29.49
C ALA A 435 12.86 -3.67 -29.12
N ASP A 436 11.95 -3.97 -28.19
CA ASP A 436 10.89 -3.03 -27.75
C ASP A 436 11.34 -2.09 -26.60
N LEU A 437 12.59 -2.20 -26.14
CA LEU A 437 13.18 -1.34 -25.10
C LEU A 437 14.11 -0.24 -25.65
N LEU A 438 14.20 -0.08 -26.97
CA LEU A 438 14.96 1.01 -27.60
C LEU A 438 14.08 2.25 -27.78
N ASP A 439 14.24 3.23 -26.89
CA ASP A 439 13.75 4.59 -27.14
C ASP A 439 14.63 5.24 -28.23
N ALA A 440 14.07 5.43 -29.42
CA ALA A 440 14.74 6.03 -30.57
C ALA A 440 15.19 7.49 -30.33
N THR A 441 14.78 8.12 -29.22
CA THR A 441 15.21 9.48 -28.86
C THR A 441 16.49 9.51 -28.01
N ALA A 442 17.00 8.35 -27.58
CA ALA A 442 18.20 8.22 -26.77
C ALA A 442 19.48 7.82 -27.55
N LEU A 443 19.40 7.71 -28.89
CA LEU A 443 20.53 7.36 -29.74
C LEU A 443 21.31 8.61 -30.16
N ASP A 444 22.57 8.69 -29.75
CA ASP A 444 23.53 9.68 -30.27
C ASP A 444 23.90 9.29 -31.72
N PRO A 445 23.56 10.12 -32.73
CA PRO A 445 23.81 9.80 -34.14
C PRO A 445 25.30 9.70 -34.49
N ASP A 446 26.20 10.18 -33.63
CA ASP A 446 27.65 10.12 -33.86
C ASP A 446 28.29 8.79 -33.39
N LEU A 447 27.50 7.89 -32.76
CA LEU A 447 27.96 6.60 -32.24
C LEU A 447 27.44 5.37 -33.01
N LEU A 448 26.73 5.56 -34.13
CA LEU A 448 26.23 4.46 -34.96
C LEU A 448 27.21 4.12 -36.09
N ASP A 449 27.89 2.98 -35.96
CA ASP A 449 28.67 2.38 -37.04
C ASP A 449 27.70 1.77 -38.09
N ALA A 450 27.65 2.40 -39.26
CA ALA A 450 26.78 2.02 -40.37
C ALA A 450 27.10 0.66 -41.01
N THR A 451 28.09 -0.08 -40.50
CA THR A 451 28.45 -1.41 -41.01
C THR A 451 27.76 -2.58 -40.30
N ALA A 452 26.96 -2.32 -39.25
CA ALA A 452 26.38 -3.37 -38.39
C ALA A 452 24.89 -3.69 -38.62
N VAL A 453 24.22 -3.11 -39.62
CA VAL A 453 22.79 -3.36 -39.88
C VAL A 453 22.60 -4.19 -41.15
N ASP A 454 22.09 -5.42 -41.00
CA ASP A 454 21.71 -6.29 -42.11
C ASP A 454 20.38 -5.82 -42.73
N ALA A 455 20.43 -5.34 -43.96
CA ALA A 455 19.28 -4.83 -44.71
C ALA A 455 18.28 -5.92 -45.13
N ALA A 456 18.53 -7.21 -44.85
CA ALA A 456 17.63 -8.31 -45.19
C ALA A 456 16.51 -8.57 -44.16
N ALA A 457 16.50 -7.90 -43.01
CA ALA A 457 15.55 -8.15 -41.91
C ALA A 457 14.31 -7.23 -41.89
N LEU A 458 14.10 -6.38 -42.91
CA LEU A 458 12.95 -5.48 -43.01
C LEU A 458 11.93 -6.00 -44.04
N ASP A 459 10.76 -6.42 -43.57
CA ASP A 459 9.60 -6.81 -44.38
C ASP A 459 8.92 -5.54 -44.97
N PRO A 460 8.84 -5.37 -46.30
CA PRO A 460 8.31 -4.15 -46.92
C PRO A 460 6.78 -4.06 -47.01
N ASP A 461 5.99 -5.06 -46.60
CA ASP A 461 4.53 -5.07 -46.84
C ASP A 461 3.65 -4.67 -45.63
N GLY A 462 4.22 -4.07 -44.59
CA GLY A 462 3.50 -3.73 -43.35
C GLY A 462 2.86 -2.34 -43.23
N LEU A 463 2.87 -1.50 -44.26
CA LEU A 463 2.38 -0.11 -44.18
C LEU A 463 1.37 0.20 -45.29
N ASP A 464 0.08 0.29 -44.93
CA ASP A 464 -0.99 0.77 -45.83
C ASP A 464 -1.02 2.32 -45.83
N PRO A 465 -0.79 2.99 -46.99
CA PRO A 465 -0.89 4.42 -47.13
C PRO A 465 -2.17 4.81 -47.90
N ALA A 466 -2.96 5.73 -47.32
CA ALA A 466 -3.78 6.77 -47.97
C ALA A 466 -5.26 6.86 -47.55
N VAL A 467 -5.56 7.96 -46.87
CA VAL A 467 -6.81 8.75 -47.02
C VAL A 467 -6.56 9.69 -48.22
N PRO A 468 -7.48 9.96 -49.19
CA PRO A 468 -8.77 10.64 -48.93
C PRO A 468 -9.94 10.42 -49.92
N ASN A 469 -11.19 10.79 -49.55
CA ASN A 469 -12.03 11.68 -50.39
C ASN A 469 -13.30 12.22 -49.67
N PRO A 470 -13.51 13.55 -49.62
CA PRO A 470 -14.75 14.21 -49.21
C PRO A 470 -15.73 14.42 -50.38
N ALA A 471 -16.90 13.77 -50.37
CA ALA A 471 -18.06 14.19 -51.19
C ALA A 471 -19.36 13.43 -50.84
N ARG A 472 -20.16 13.95 -49.91
CA ARG A 472 -21.64 13.78 -49.93
C ARG A 472 -22.33 15.08 -49.48
N ILE A 473 -22.54 15.92 -50.49
CA ILE A 473 -23.67 16.82 -50.81
C ILE A 473 -24.78 16.96 -49.74
N ALA A 474 -25.02 18.21 -49.32
CA ALA A 474 -26.20 18.76 -48.60
C ALA A 474 -27.22 19.37 -49.63
N PRO A 475 -28.41 19.99 -49.33
CA PRO A 475 -28.69 20.83 -48.15
C PRO A 475 -30.21 20.84 -47.72
N PRO A 476 -30.84 21.91 -47.13
CA PRO A 476 -31.79 21.78 -46.03
C PRO A 476 -33.25 22.18 -46.41
N ALA A 477 -34.22 22.01 -45.50
CA ALA A 477 -35.54 22.64 -45.63
C ALA A 477 -35.99 23.26 -44.29
N GLN A 478 -36.53 24.47 -44.41
CA GLN A 478 -36.88 25.43 -43.36
C GLN A 478 -38.26 25.18 -42.71
N ALA A 479 -38.35 25.63 -41.45
CA ALA A 479 -39.42 26.38 -40.76
C ALA A 479 -40.91 26.23 -41.18
N ASN A 480 -41.76 25.88 -40.19
CA ASN A 480 -42.82 26.75 -39.60
C ASN A 480 -43.71 25.90 -38.67
N GLY A 481 -43.88 26.31 -37.40
CA GLY A 481 -45.16 26.84 -36.88
C GLY A 481 -46.07 25.70 -36.39
N THR A 482 -46.76 25.69 -35.26
CA THR A 482 -47.26 26.71 -34.33
C THR A 482 -47.88 25.95 -33.12
N HIS A 483 -47.83 26.56 -31.93
CA HIS A 483 -48.81 26.50 -30.84
C HIS A 483 -49.71 25.26 -30.61
N SER A 484 -49.69 24.72 -29.38
CA SER A 484 -50.76 24.85 -28.35
C SER A 484 -50.78 23.65 -27.39
N ASP A 485 -50.44 23.88 -26.12
CA ASP A 485 -51.14 23.24 -24.98
C ASP A 485 -52.51 23.97 -24.81
N PRO A 486 -53.57 23.42 -24.16
CA PRO A 486 -53.47 22.64 -22.91
C PRO A 486 -54.51 21.49 -22.73
N ALA A 487 -54.34 20.75 -21.62
CA ALA A 487 -55.36 19.96 -20.89
C ALA A 487 -56.62 20.82 -20.54
N PRO A 488 -57.76 20.33 -19.95
CA PRO A 488 -57.83 19.26 -18.95
C PRO A 488 -59.19 18.50 -18.75
N THR A 489 -59.21 17.68 -17.69
CA THR A 489 -60.34 17.37 -16.77
C THR A 489 -61.56 16.56 -17.22
N GLY A 490 -61.84 15.50 -16.46
CA GLY A 490 -63.18 15.35 -15.85
C GLY A 490 -63.67 13.92 -15.55
N ALA A 491 -63.79 13.63 -14.25
CA ALA A 491 -64.86 12.85 -13.59
C ALA A 491 -64.59 11.39 -13.09
N HIS A 492 -64.40 11.31 -11.76
CA HIS A 492 -64.80 10.25 -10.80
C HIS A 492 -66.32 9.94 -10.86
N PRO A 493 -66.96 8.93 -10.16
CA PRO A 493 -66.61 8.32 -8.85
C PRO A 493 -66.91 6.78 -8.64
N VAL A 494 -66.19 6.08 -7.71
CA VAL A 494 -66.60 5.53 -6.37
C VAL A 494 -67.62 4.34 -6.45
N VAL A 495 -67.41 3.11 -5.91
CA VAL A 495 -67.62 2.69 -4.49
C VAL A 495 -67.39 1.15 -4.31
N ARG A 496 -66.54 0.81 -3.32
CA ARG A 496 -66.51 -0.28 -2.29
C ARG A 496 -66.59 -1.79 -2.60
N GLY A 497 -65.70 -2.50 -1.87
CA GLY A 497 -65.89 -3.83 -1.26
C GLY A 497 -64.55 -4.35 -0.69
N ALA A 498 -64.15 -3.91 0.50
CA ALA A 498 -64.25 -4.63 1.79
C ALA A 498 -63.29 -5.84 1.94
N VAL A 499 -62.35 -5.68 2.88
CA VAL A 499 -61.43 -6.69 3.46
C VAL A 499 -62.19 -7.51 4.54
N PRO A 500 -61.72 -8.69 4.96
CA PRO A 500 -60.93 -8.70 6.19
C PRO A 500 -59.70 -9.63 6.16
N ALA A 501 -58.78 -9.30 7.06
CA ALA A 501 -57.49 -9.94 7.32
C ALA A 501 -57.60 -11.12 8.30
N GLY A 502 -56.53 -11.91 8.40
CA GLY A 502 -56.19 -12.66 9.62
C GLY A 502 -55.41 -13.95 9.37
N SER A 503 -54.12 -13.97 9.75
CA SER A 503 -53.51 -14.92 10.70
C SER A 503 -51.98 -14.91 10.58
N ALA A 504 -51.32 -14.36 11.60
CA ALA A 504 -49.88 -14.47 11.85
C ALA A 504 -49.61 -15.67 12.80
N PRO A 505 -48.43 -16.33 12.73
CA PRO A 505 -48.13 -17.49 13.57
C PRO A 505 -47.59 -17.12 14.97
N ALA A 506 -47.87 -18.02 15.92
CA ALA A 506 -47.64 -17.90 17.36
C ALA A 506 -46.15 -18.04 17.81
N PRO A 507 -45.79 -17.54 19.00
CA PRO A 507 -44.43 -17.66 19.56
C PRO A 507 -44.24 -18.97 20.37
N ILE A 508 -42.99 -19.46 20.34
CA ILE A 508 -42.46 -20.66 21.01
C ILE A 508 -42.26 -20.40 22.51
N PRO A 509 -42.58 -21.35 23.43
CA PRO A 509 -42.39 -21.18 24.86
C PRO A 509 -40.94 -21.42 25.32
N ALA A 510 -40.49 -20.61 26.28
CA ALA A 510 -39.19 -20.68 26.93
C ALA A 510 -39.14 -21.72 28.05
N GLU A 511 -38.02 -22.45 28.15
CA GLU A 511 -37.69 -23.36 29.25
C GLU A 511 -37.16 -22.61 30.50
N PRO A 512 -37.36 -23.15 31.72
CA PRO A 512 -36.99 -22.50 32.97
C PRO A 512 -35.53 -22.74 33.39
N VAL A 513 -34.86 -21.65 33.77
CA VAL A 513 -33.54 -21.63 34.43
C VAL A 513 -33.66 -22.03 35.91
N PRO A 514 -32.79 -22.91 36.45
CA PRO A 514 -32.79 -23.22 37.87
C PRO A 514 -32.01 -22.18 38.70
N ALA A 515 -32.59 -21.84 39.85
CA ALA A 515 -32.07 -20.91 40.84
C ALA A 515 -30.70 -21.34 41.42
N ARG A 516 -29.73 -20.42 41.44
CA ARG A 516 -28.53 -20.53 42.29
C ARG A 516 -28.56 -19.46 43.39
N LYS A 517 -28.50 -19.96 44.62
CA LYS A 517 -28.46 -19.23 45.89
C LYS A 517 -27.21 -18.35 45.98
N ARG A 518 -27.38 -17.13 46.50
CA ARG A 518 -26.31 -16.31 47.07
C ARG A 518 -25.80 -16.96 48.37
N GLY A 519 -24.49 -17.15 48.46
CA GLY A 519 -23.76 -17.50 49.68
C GLY A 519 -22.47 -16.66 49.73
N LEU A 520 -22.35 -15.90 50.81
CA LEU A 520 -21.33 -14.89 51.12
C LEU A 520 -20.15 -15.52 51.90
N ARG A 521 -18.99 -14.82 51.94
CA ARG A 521 -17.80 -14.93 52.85
C ARG A 521 -16.57 -15.66 52.24
N ARG A 522 -15.45 -14.97 51.96
CA ARG A 522 -14.36 -14.34 52.79
C ARG A 522 -13.15 -15.28 52.93
N LEU A 523 -11.97 -14.79 52.53
CA LEU A 523 -10.59 -14.96 53.07
C LEU A 523 -9.63 -14.56 51.93
N LEU A 524 -8.99 -13.38 51.92
CA LEU A 524 -7.69 -13.04 52.53
C LEU A 524 -6.63 -14.14 52.41
N GLY A 525 -5.58 -13.83 51.65
CA GLY A 525 -4.39 -14.63 51.37
C GLY A 525 -3.69 -14.05 50.15
#